data_AF-A0A2E8STH2-F1
#
_entry.id   AF-A0A2E8STH2-F1
#
_cell.length_a   1.000
_cell.length_b   1.000
_cell.length_c   1.000
_cell.angle_alpha   90.00
_cell.angle_beta   90.00
_cell.angle_gamma   90.00
#
_symmetry.space_group_name_H-M   'P 1'
#
loop_
_entity.id
_entity.type
_entity.pdbx_description
1 polymer ?
#
loop_
_entity_poly.entity_id
_entity_poly.type
_entity_poly.pdbx_seq_one_letter_code
_entity_poly.pdbx_strand_id
1 'polypeptide(L)'
;MISFGFRIKLLLAMLAVVGATTAVSLMVALQRVEAANDRLFRSRVNEQLSYLPREQAARLQEAHQQAGRFVEQAEVQQAVEELDASRLYALTRESLASMLADPLLKGRGPVNPDQPAVIHVPRNRARVMASHLVFLDEQGEFLLPEDRAGSFAQTRTQREFRAKLDSLHGGLVDLIEPASGYVAISGLNDTRRLLEVLCLPVEQAGGGRKVGTLIMGFPMNRRGEQTLDEVSELATGVWVDGALLSGAIAELDQPKVVDWLRLHAEDAARGDNAAAPFIQMQGGPYRVFVAPMDSDPALPVAYKVGLYAWADALAVQEEMKAQILGTGAIMGILAVGVSWLISLGLFKPVRRLYKATMRLREGDYDVRLPVRSNDEFGKLAAAFNDTAEELSLKEKYRDVLNKVTDKFVADRLINGNVALGGETHGMTVLFCDMRKYTELTQHMSPEEAVMMLNEHMTAMTRVVHEHDGLVDKFVGDMIMAVFGATGSDPTAPERAVTCARAMIAERKVLNMMTGREINVGVGVATGEMLAGFMGSEDRLNFTVIGQGANLASRLCTVAGPMDILVDEATCEAAREGRSAEPLPPMEIKGFSDLQAVYRLRPEVVSENEPSDRPSTPA
;
A
#
# COMPACT_ATOMS: atom_id res chain seq x y z
N MET A 1 -13.17 19.46 9.29
CA MET A 1 -12.26 18.32 9.54
C MET A 1 -12.26 17.26 8.44
N ILE A 2 -13.40 16.86 7.86
CA ILE A 2 -13.47 15.77 6.85
C ILE A 2 -12.60 16.03 5.60
N SER A 3 -12.44 17.28 5.17
CA SER A 3 -11.70 17.66 3.95
C SER A 3 -10.20 17.40 4.00
N PHE A 4 -9.60 17.45 5.20
CA PHE A 4 -8.17 17.24 5.38
C PHE A 4 -7.85 15.74 5.30
N GLY A 5 -8.78 14.90 5.79
CA GLY A 5 -8.63 13.45 5.80
C GLY A 5 -8.55 12.82 4.40
N PHE A 6 -9.41 13.20 3.46
CA PHE A 6 -9.38 12.61 2.12
C PHE A 6 -8.10 12.97 1.34
N ARG A 7 -7.69 14.25 1.40
CA ARG A 7 -6.48 14.74 0.73
C ARG A 7 -5.23 14.05 1.23
N ILE A 8 -5.10 13.95 2.55
CA ILE A 8 -3.96 13.28 3.18
C ILE A 8 -3.96 11.80 2.84
N LYS A 9 -5.13 11.12 2.89
CA LYS A 9 -5.21 9.70 2.54
C LYS A 9 -4.79 9.43 1.10
N LEU A 10 -5.26 10.24 0.14
CA LEU A 10 -4.90 10.09 -1.27
C LEU A 10 -3.39 10.34 -1.50
N LEU A 11 -2.84 11.40 -0.89
CA LEU A 11 -1.42 11.73 -0.98
C LEU A 11 -0.54 10.65 -0.34
N LEU A 12 -0.88 10.17 0.85
CA LEU A 12 -0.16 9.08 1.53
C LEU A 12 -0.21 7.79 0.71
N ALA A 13 -1.36 7.45 0.14
CA ALA A 13 -1.50 6.26 -0.70
C ALA A 13 -0.60 6.35 -1.95
N MET A 14 -0.60 7.49 -2.66
CA MET A 14 0.24 7.66 -3.84
C MET A 14 1.74 7.66 -3.49
N LEU A 15 2.15 8.34 -2.41
CA LEU A 15 3.54 8.33 -1.95
C LEU A 15 3.98 6.93 -1.49
N ALA A 16 3.10 6.17 -0.84
CA ALA A 16 3.41 4.79 -0.46
C ALA A 16 3.64 3.90 -1.69
N VAL A 17 2.85 4.05 -2.75
CA VAL A 17 3.05 3.32 -4.02
C VAL A 17 4.36 3.71 -4.69
N VAL A 18 4.66 5.01 -4.80
CA VAL A 18 5.94 5.47 -5.39
C VAL A 18 7.13 5.01 -4.55
N GLY A 19 7.04 5.10 -3.22
CA GLY A 19 8.08 4.64 -2.31
C GLY A 19 8.33 3.13 -2.42
N ALA A 20 7.26 2.33 -2.42
CA ALA A 20 7.36 0.87 -2.55
C ALA A 20 7.93 0.46 -3.91
N THR A 21 7.47 1.06 -5.00
CA THR A 21 7.98 0.77 -6.35
C THR A 21 9.45 1.17 -6.52
N THR A 22 9.85 2.33 -5.96
CA THR A 22 11.25 2.77 -5.96
C THR A 22 12.12 1.81 -5.14
N ALA A 23 11.67 1.39 -3.96
CA ALA A 23 12.40 0.45 -3.10
C ALA A 23 12.58 -0.93 -3.75
N VAL A 24 11.52 -1.48 -4.36
CA VAL A 24 11.59 -2.75 -5.10
C VAL A 24 12.51 -2.63 -6.31
N SER A 25 12.41 -1.55 -7.08
CA SER A 25 13.27 -1.31 -8.24
C SER A 25 14.75 -1.21 -7.82
N LEU A 26 15.02 -0.52 -6.72
CA LEU A 26 16.36 -0.42 -6.14
C LEU A 26 16.89 -1.79 -5.72
N MET A 27 16.08 -2.57 -4.99
CA MET A 27 16.46 -3.91 -4.55
C MET A 27 16.79 -4.84 -5.73
N VAL A 28 15.94 -4.87 -6.75
CA VAL A 28 16.15 -5.71 -7.95
C VAL A 28 17.37 -5.25 -8.74
N ALA A 29 17.55 -3.93 -8.90
CA ALA A 29 18.71 -3.39 -9.61
C ALA A 29 20.01 -3.75 -8.90
N LEU A 30 20.07 -3.58 -7.58
CA LEU A 30 21.26 -3.92 -6.78
C LEU A 30 21.59 -5.42 -6.88
N GLN A 31 20.59 -6.30 -6.72
CA GLN A 31 20.78 -7.74 -6.87
C GLN A 31 21.25 -8.13 -8.28
N ARG A 32 20.73 -7.49 -9.33
CA ARG A 32 21.15 -7.76 -10.72
C ARG A 32 22.58 -7.31 -10.98
N VAL A 33 22.96 -6.13 -10.51
CA VAL A 33 24.32 -5.60 -10.66
C VAL A 33 25.32 -6.47 -9.92
N GLU A 34 25.00 -6.85 -8.68
CA GLU A 34 25.84 -7.75 -7.89
C GLU A 34 26.00 -9.11 -8.59
N ALA A 35 24.90 -9.73 -9.04
CA ALA A 35 24.95 -10.98 -9.78
C ALA A 35 25.71 -10.88 -11.12
N ALA A 36 25.60 -9.74 -11.83
CA ALA A 36 26.32 -9.50 -13.07
C ALA A 36 27.83 -9.36 -12.83
N ASN A 37 28.22 -8.59 -11.82
CA ASN A 37 29.63 -8.41 -11.44
C ASN A 37 30.24 -9.73 -10.95
N ASP A 38 29.49 -10.53 -10.19
CA ASP A 38 29.90 -11.87 -9.77
C ASP A 38 30.11 -12.82 -10.96
N ARG A 39 29.22 -12.77 -11.97
CA ARG A 39 29.38 -13.56 -13.20
C ARG A 39 30.59 -13.12 -14.01
N LEU A 40 30.80 -11.81 -14.18
CA LEU A 40 31.96 -11.27 -14.88
C LEU A 40 33.26 -11.69 -14.19
N PHE A 41 33.33 -11.55 -12.86
CA PHE A 41 34.45 -12.00 -12.07
C PHE A 41 34.73 -13.50 -12.28
N ARG A 42 33.71 -14.37 -12.13
CA ARG A 42 33.86 -15.81 -12.36
C ARG A 42 34.27 -16.14 -13.80
N SER A 43 33.78 -15.41 -14.79
CA SER A 43 34.16 -15.60 -16.19
C SER A 43 35.64 -15.30 -16.42
N ARG A 44 36.13 -14.16 -15.91
CA ARG A 44 37.55 -13.77 -16.02
C ARG A 44 38.46 -14.75 -15.30
N VAL A 45 38.04 -15.19 -14.12
CA VAL A 45 38.72 -16.24 -13.36
C VAL A 45 38.78 -17.55 -14.14
N ASN A 46 37.67 -18.01 -14.71
CA ASN A 46 37.64 -19.25 -15.49
C ASN A 46 38.49 -19.18 -16.76
N GLU A 47 38.55 -18.03 -17.42
CA GLU A 47 39.41 -17.81 -18.57
C GLU A 47 40.89 -18.03 -18.19
N GLN A 48 41.32 -17.43 -17.07
CA GLN A 48 42.67 -17.63 -16.51
C GLN A 48 42.93 -19.11 -16.17
N LEU A 49 42.00 -19.76 -15.46
CA LEU A 49 42.13 -21.18 -15.09
C LEU A 49 42.20 -22.12 -16.31
N SER A 50 41.52 -21.79 -17.40
CA SER A 50 41.53 -22.63 -18.61
C SER A 50 42.83 -22.50 -19.42
N TYR A 51 43.50 -21.36 -19.30
CA TYR A 51 44.73 -21.06 -20.03
C TYR A 51 45.97 -21.63 -19.30
N LEU A 52 45.99 -21.53 -17.97
CA LEU A 52 47.14 -21.90 -17.13
C LEU A 52 47.66 -23.33 -17.37
N PRO A 53 46.86 -24.41 -17.29
CA PRO A 53 47.34 -25.78 -17.46
C PRO A 53 47.83 -26.05 -18.89
N ARG A 54 47.20 -25.44 -19.89
CA ARG A 54 47.57 -25.61 -21.31
C ARG A 54 48.93 -25.01 -21.61
N GLU A 55 49.23 -23.86 -21.03
CA GLU A 55 50.53 -23.23 -21.20
C GLU A 55 51.62 -23.94 -20.38
N GLN A 56 51.33 -24.33 -19.14
CA GLN A 56 52.26 -25.07 -18.28
C GLN A 56 52.67 -26.40 -18.90
N ALA A 57 51.69 -27.23 -19.30
CA ALA A 57 51.95 -28.50 -19.94
C ALA A 57 52.76 -28.33 -21.24
N ALA A 58 52.39 -27.37 -22.10
CA ALA A 58 53.09 -27.15 -23.36
C ALA A 58 54.54 -26.61 -23.19
N ARG A 59 54.83 -25.85 -22.13
CA ARG A 59 56.14 -25.23 -21.90
C ARG A 59 57.21 -26.23 -21.48
N LEU A 60 56.87 -27.18 -20.60
CA LEU A 60 57.83 -28.13 -20.05
C LEU A 60 57.66 -29.55 -20.58
N GLN A 61 56.67 -29.86 -21.42
CA GLN A 61 56.55 -31.19 -22.01
C GLN A 61 57.78 -31.61 -22.81
N GLU A 62 58.36 -30.73 -23.62
CA GLU A 62 59.61 -31.02 -24.35
C GLU A 62 60.78 -31.24 -23.37
N ALA A 63 60.82 -30.46 -22.29
CA ALA A 63 61.84 -30.57 -21.24
C ALA A 63 61.75 -31.88 -20.45
N HIS A 64 60.55 -32.26 -20.02
CA HIS A 64 60.26 -33.54 -19.37
C HIS A 64 60.68 -34.72 -20.25
N GLN A 65 60.35 -34.69 -21.55
CA GLN A 65 60.69 -35.79 -22.46
C GLN A 65 62.20 -35.93 -22.69
N GLN A 66 62.91 -34.81 -22.94
CA GLN A 66 64.34 -34.85 -23.21
C GLN A 66 65.14 -35.24 -21.96
N ALA A 67 64.78 -34.67 -20.82
CA ALA A 67 65.44 -34.98 -19.56
C ALA A 67 65.10 -36.38 -19.04
N GLY A 68 63.88 -36.87 -19.25
CA GLY A 68 63.50 -38.26 -18.95
C GLY A 68 64.36 -39.25 -19.73
N ARG A 69 64.53 -39.05 -21.05
CA ARG A 69 65.43 -39.88 -21.86
C ARG A 69 66.88 -39.81 -21.41
N PHE A 70 67.31 -38.67 -20.85
CA PHE A 70 68.67 -38.50 -20.36
C PHE A 70 68.92 -39.33 -19.09
N VAL A 71 68.00 -39.34 -18.13
CA VAL A 71 68.17 -40.14 -16.89
C VAL A 71 68.09 -41.66 -17.14
N GLU A 72 67.48 -42.08 -18.25
CA GLU A 72 67.43 -43.49 -18.68
C GLU A 72 68.72 -43.97 -19.36
N GLN A 73 69.69 -43.09 -19.65
CA GLN A 73 70.96 -43.49 -20.27
C GLN A 73 71.81 -44.27 -19.27
N ALA A 74 72.29 -45.45 -19.66
CA ALA A 74 73.10 -46.32 -18.80
C ALA A 74 74.35 -45.61 -18.24
N GLU A 75 74.95 -44.70 -19.02
CA GLU A 75 76.11 -43.91 -18.61
C GLU A 75 75.78 -42.90 -17.49
N VAL A 76 74.56 -42.38 -17.47
CA VAL A 76 74.06 -41.46 -16.43
C VAL A 76 73.72 -42.25 -15.16
N GLN A 77 73.03 -43.38 -15.30
CA GLN A 77 72.68 -44.26 -14.18
C GLN A 77 73.94 -44.76 -13.47
N GLN A 78 74.93 -45.24 -14.23
CA GLN A 78 76.21 -45.68 -13.69
C GLN A 78 76.98 -44.54 -13.00
N ALA A 79 76.99 -43.34 -13.57
CA ALA A 79 77.68 -42.21 -12.97
C ALA A 79 77.02 -41.71 -11.67
N VAL A 80 75.68 -41.87 -11.52
CA VAL A 80 74.99 -41.61 -10.25
C VAL A 80 75.35 -42.68 -9.22
N GLU A 81 75.37 -43.96 -9.59
CA GLU A 81 75.76 -45.07 -8.70
C GLU A 81 77.22 -44.96 -8.21
N GLU A 82 78.13 -44.51 -9.08
CA GLU A 82 79.54 -44.29 -8.77
C GLU A 82 79.79 -42.99 -7.98
N LEU A 83 78.74 -42.18 -7.74
CA LEU A 83 78.82 -40.84 -7.13
C LEU A 83 79.78 -39.89 -7.88
N ASP A 84 79.98 -40.10 -9.20
CA ASP A 84 80.89 -39.30 -10.02
C ASP A 84 80.19 -38.03 -10.54
N ALA A 85 80.18 -37.02 -9.67
CA ALA A 85 79.60 -35.72 -10.00
C ALA A 85 80.27 -35.04 -11.21
N SER A 86 81.59 -35.22 -11.42
CA SER A 86 82.27 -34.56 -12.54
C SER A 86 81.79 -35.12 -13.89
N ARG A 87 81.60 -36.44 -13.96
CA ARG A 87 81.08 -37.13 -15.14
C ARG A 87 79.61 -36.80 -15.41
N LEU A 88 78.76 -36.78 -14.38
CA LEU A 88 77.33 -36.43 -14.51
C LEU A 88 77.11 -35.06 -15.14
N TYR A 89 77.82 -34.03 -14.66
CA TYR A 89 77.67 -32.67 -15.16
C TYR A 89 78.35 -32.46 -16.52
N ALA A 90 79.30 -33.32 -16.92
CA ALA A 90 79.83 -33.37 -18.28
C ALA A 90 78.79 -33.96 -19.26
N LEU A 91 78.23 -35.14 -18.92
CA LEU A 91 77.18 -35.79 -19.70
C LEU A 91 75.95 -34.90 -19.87
N THR A 92 75.56 -34.18 -18.81
CA THR A 92 74.42 -33.24 -18.87
C THR A 92 74.68 -32.10 -19.85
N ARG A 93 75.90 -31.55 -19.88
CA ARG A 93 76.28 -30.47 -20.82
C ARG A 93 76.28 -30.94 -22.27
N GLU A 94 76.60 -32.21 -22.53
CA GLU A 94 76.60 -32.78 -23.86
C GLU A 94 75.18 -33.11 -24.34
N SER A 95 74.42 -33.88 -23.54
CA SER A 95 73.09 -34.39 -23.92
C SER A 95 71.97 -33.36 -23.79
N LEU A 96 72.03 -32.47 -22.79
CA LEU A 96 70.98 -31.48 -22.51
C LEU A 96 71.39 -30.04 -22.86
N ALA A 97 72.48 -29.84 -23.62
CA ALA A 97 72.98 -28.50 -23.97
C ALA A 97 71.91 -27.55 -24.51
N SER A 98 70.98 -28.09 -25.32
CA SER A 98 69.90 -27.31 -25.94
C SER A 98 68.83 -26.79 -24.97
N MET A 99 68.86 -27.23 -23.71
CA MET A 99 67.93 -26.84 -22.65
C MET A 99 68.60 -26.08 -21.50
N LEU A 100 69.93 -25.99 -21.46
CA LEU A 100 70.65 -25.33 -20.37
C LEU A 100 70.94 -23.87 -20.70
N ALA A 101 70.79 -22.98 -19.72
CA ALA A 101 71.15 -21.58 -19.89
C ALA A 101 72.69 -21.40 -19.96
N ASP A 102 73.13 -20.33 -20.64
CA ASP A 102 74.55 -19.95 -20.78
C ASP A 102 75.43 -20.11 -19.52
N PRO A 103 74.98 -19.76 -18.29
CA PRO A 103 75.77 -19.94 -17.08
C PRO A 103 76.09 -21.41 -16.73
N LEU A 104 75.23 -22.35 -17.15
CA LEU A 104 75.44 -23.79 -16.95
C LEU A 104 76.27 -24.42 -18.08
N LEU A 105 76.33 -23.77 -19.25
CA LEU A 105 77.11 -24.21 -20.42
C LEU A 105 78.57 -23.71 -20.38
N LYS A 106 78.78 -22.45 -20.01
CA LYS A 106 80.09 -21.78 -20.09
C LYS A 106 80.84 -21.82 -18.76
N GLY A 107 81.70 -22.82 -18.57
CA GLY A 107 82.83 -22.65 -17.64
C GLY A 107 83.61 -21.41 -18.07
N ARG A 108 83.72 -20.40 -17.20
CA ARG A 108 84.38 -19.12 -17.53
C ARG A 108 85.80 -19.36 -18.08
N GLY A 109 85.96 -19.32 -19.40
CA GLY A 109 87.20 -18.86 -20.03
C GLY A 109 87.25 -17.32 -19.98
N PRO A 110 88.44 -16.70 -20.00
CA PRO A 110 88.57 -15.24 -19.92
C PRO A 110 87.85 -14.55 -21.09
N VAL A 111 87.09 -13.50 -20.78
CA VAL A 111 86.37 -12.68 -21.78
C VAL A 111 87.39 -11.87 -22.58
N ASN A 112 87.41 -12.04 -23.90
CA ASN A 112 88.17 -11.20 -24.83
C ASN A 112 87.36 -9.92 -25.14
N PRO A 113 87.86 -8.72 -24.81
CA PRO A 113 87.09 -7.47 -24.92
C PRO A 113 86.77 -6.99 -26.35
N ASP A 114 87.36 -7.60 -27.39
CA ASP A 114 87.24 -7.11 -28.77
C ASP A 114 86.35 -7.95 -29.71
N GLN A 115 85.48 -8.83 -29.19
CA GLN A 115 84.48 -9.51 -30.03
C GLN A 115 83.11 -8.80 -30.00
N PRO A 116 82.58 -8.34 -31.15
CA PRO A 116 81.24 -7.76 -31.20
C PRO A 116 80.18 -8.83 -30.93
N ALA A 117 79.23 -8.49 -30.05
CA ALA A 117 78.12 -9.36 -29.66
C ALA A 117 77.24 -9.70 -30.88
N VAL A 118 77.36 -10.91 -31.41
CA VAL A 118 76.41 -11.44 -32.39
C VAL A 118 75.12 -11.78 -31.64
N ILE A 119 74.16 -10.86 -31.68
CA ILE A 119 72.80 -11.09 -31.20
C ILE A 119 72.12 -12.05 -32.19
N HIS A 120 72.16 -13.35 -31.92
CA HIS A 120 71.24 -14.29 -32.54
C HIS A 120 69.89 -14.13 -31.86
N VAL A 121 68.92 -13.53 -32.56
CA VAL A 121 67.52 -13.47 -32.12
C VAL A 121 66.86 -14.77 -32.57
N PRO A 122 66.42 -15.67 -31.66
CA PRO A 122 65.62 -16.82 -32.06
C PRO A 122 64.20 -16.33 -32.38
N ARG A 123 63.84 -16.37 -33.67
CA ARG A 123 62.44 -16.29 -34.13
C ARG A 123 61.81 -17.67 -34.03
N ASN A 124 61.36 -18.05 -32.83
CA ASN A 124 60.25 -18.98 -32.57
C ASN A 124 60.24 -19.34 -31.09
N ARG A 125 59.03 -19.42 -30.51
CA ARG A 125 58.66 -19.84 -29.13
C ARG A 125 59.82 -19.84 -28.14
N ALA A 126 59.83 -18.88 -27.21
CA ALA A 126 60.84 -18.78 -26.15
C ALA A 126 61.11 -20.16 -25.51
N ARG A 127 62.18 -20.84 -25.94
CA ARG A 127 62.59 -22.12 -25.35
C ARG A 127 62.97 -21.83 -23.90
N VAL A 128 62.32 -22.53 -22.97
CA VAL A 128 62.56 -22.35 -21.54
C VAL A 128 63.88 -23.05 -21.21
N MET A 129 64.90 -22.28 -20.81
CA MET A 129 66.21 -22.82 -20.46
C MET A 129 66.30 -23.05 -18.95
N ALA A 130 66.76 -24.23 -18.53
CA ALA A 130 67.09 -24.50 -17.14
C ALA A 130 68.23 -23.58 -16.71
N SER A 131 68.00 -22.84 -15.63
CA SER A 131 68.97 -21.94 -15.01
C SER A 131 69.64 -22.56 -13.78
N HIS A 132 69.05 -23.63 -13.26
CA HIS A 132 69.53 -24.39 -12.11
C HIS A 132 69.51 -25.88 -12.43
N LEU A 133 70.51 -26.60 -11.93
CA LEU A 133 70.68 -28.03 -12.12
C LEU A 133 71.37 -28.59 -10.87
N VAL A 134 70.84 -29.67 -10.33
CA VAL A 134 71.37 -30.35 -9.16
C VAL A 134 71.14 -31.86 -9.32
N PHE A 135 72.09 -32.67 -8.87
CA PHE A 135 71.91 -34.11 -8.70
C PHE A 135 71.95 -34.46 -7.22
N LEU A 136 71.04 -35.34 -6.82
CA LEU A 136 71.01 -35.95 -5.50
C LEU A 136 71.36 -37.44 -5.62
N ASP A 137 72.09 -37.98 -4.65
CA ASP A 137 72.26 -39.44 -4.52
C ASP A 137 71.04 -40.12 -3.89
N GLU A 138 71.13 -41.43 -3.63
CA GLU A 138 70.06 -42.22 -3.02
C GLU A 138 69.69 -41.73 -1.60
N GLN A 139 70.64 -41.13 -0.87
CA GLN A 139 70.42 -40.59 0.47
C GLN A 139 69.97 -39.12 0.45
N GLY A 140 69.90 -38.49 -0.73
CA GLY A 140 69.52 -37.10 -0.90
C GLY A 140 70.64 -36.09 -0.71
N GLU A 141 71.90 -36.54 -0.66
CA GLU A 141 73.07 -35.66 -0.58
C GLU A 141 73.40 -35.06 -1.95
N PHE A 142 73.92 -33.83 -1.95
CA PHE A 142 74.20 -33.10 -3.18
C PHE A 142 75.47 -33.60 -3.88
N LEU A 143 75.32 -34.17 -5.08
CA LEU A 143 76.45 -34.53 -5.94
C LEU A 143 77.00 -33.26 -6.61
N LEU A 144 78.16 -32.82 -6.15
CA LEU A 144 78.84 -31.60 -6.60
C LEU A 144 80.22 -31.93 -7.19
N PRO A 145 80.58 -31.40 -8.37
CA PRO A 145 81.90 -31.61 -8.94
C PRO A 145 82.98 -30.96 -8.05
N GLU A 146 84.11 -31.65 -7.86
CA GLU A 146 85.21 -31.19 -6.98
C GLU A 146 85.94 -29.94 -7.51
N ASP A 147 85.77 -29.60 -8.78
CA ASP A 147 86.53 -28.56 -9.45
C ASP A 147 86.03 -27.14 -9.12
N ARG A 148 86.82 -26.38 -8.35
CA ARG A 148 86.56 -24.96 -8.00
C ARG A 148 86.69 -24.01 -9.19
N ALA A 149 87.17 -24.47 -10.35
CA ALA A 149 87.45 -23.66 -11.51
C ALA A 149 86.50 -23.95 -12.70
N GLY A 150 85.19 -23.87 -12.52
CA GLY A 150 84.29 -23.77 -13.67
C GLY A 150 82.84 -24.22 -13.51
N SER A 151 81.95 -23.25 -13.33
CA SER A 151 80.55 -23.21 -13.80
C SER A 151 79.36 -23.79 -13.03
N PHE A 152 79.49 -24.77 -12.13
CA PHE A 152 78.26 -25.30 -11.48
C PHE A 152 78.01 -24.88 -10.03
N ALA A 153 79.02 -24.37 -9.30
CA ALA A 153 78.94 -24.38 -7.84
C ALA A 153 78.78 -23.03 -7.08
N GLN A 154 78.79 -21.85 -7.72
CA GLN A 154 79.09 -20.63 -6.95
C GLN A 154 78.23 -19.39 -7.17
N THR A 155 77.17 -19.43 -7.97
CA THR A 155 76.24 -18.28 -7.98
C THR A 155 75.45 -18.25 -6.67
N ARG A 156 75.16 -17.04 -6.18
CA ARG A 156 74.32 -16.84 -4.98
C ARG A 156 72.96 -17.54 -5.14
N THR A 157 72.36 -17.45 -6.32
CA THR A 157 71.07 -18.07 -6.65
C THR A 157 71.12 -19.60 -6.65
N GLN A 158 72.20 -20.23 -7.10
CA GLN A 158 72.37 -21.69 -7.00
C GLN A 158 72.59 -22.18 -5.56
N ARG A 159 73.22 -21.38 -4.70
CA ARG A 159 73.32 -21.69 -3.26
C ARG A 159 71.95 -21.61 -2.58
N GLU A 160 71.19 -20.57 -2.88
CA GLU A 160 69.84 -20.40 -2.34
C GLU A 160 68.87 -21.47 -2.86
N PHE A 161 68.98 -21.86 -4.14
CA PHE A 161 68.21 -22.99 -4.70
C PHE A 161 68.53 -24.30 -3.99
N ARG A 162 69.81 -24.62 -3.76
CA ARG A 162 70.20 -25.82 -2.99
C ARG A 162 69.71 -25.78 -1.55
N ALA A 163 69.90 -24.67 -0.85
CA ALA A 163 69.39 -24.50 0.51
C ALA A 163 67.87 -24.71 0.58
N LYS A 164 67.15 -24.32 -0.48
CA LYS A 164 65.71 -24.54 -0.57
C LYS A 164 65.34 -26.00 -0.87
N LEU A 165 66.08 -26.70 -1.74
CA LEU A 165 65.92 -28.14 -1.95
C LEU A 165 66.27 -28.95 -0.70
N ASP A 166 67.27 -28.53 0.06
CA ASP A 166 67.67 -29.14 1.33
C ASP A 166 66.54 -29.05 2.37
N SER A 167 65.79 -27.94 2.41
CA SER A 167 64.59 -27.83 3.25
C SER A 167 63.45 -28.77 2.83
N LEU A 168 63.50 -29.34 1.63
CA LEU A 168 62.50 -30.26 1.06
C LEU A 168 63.02 -31.72 0.99
N HIS A 169 64.19 -31.98 1.57
CA HIS A 169 64.98 -33.21 1.41
C HIS A 169 64.15 -34.49 1.58
N GLY A 170 63.32 -34.59 2.63
CA GLY A 170 62.49 -35.78 2.88
C GLY A 170 61.54 -36.15 1.73
N GLY A 171 60.88 -35.17 1.09
CA GLY A 171 59.97 -35.43 -0.02
C GLY A 171 60.69 -35.80 -1.31
N LEU A 172 61.89 -35.26 -1.53
CA LEU A 172 62.69 -35.50 -2.74
C LEU A 172 63.41 -36.86 -2.73
N VAL A 173 63.79 -37.35 -1.55
CA VAL A 173 64.40 -38.69 -1.38
C VAL A 173 63.39 -39.79 -1.68
N ASP A 174 62.15 -39.66 -1.19
CA ASP A 174 61.09 -40.66 -1.37
C ASP A 174 60.40 -40.60 -2.74
N LEU A 175 60.84 -39.70 -3.63
CA LEU A 175 60.23 -39.50 -4.94
C LEU A 175 60.46 -40.70 -5.89
N ILE A 176 59.40 -41.44 -6.23
CA ILE A 176 59.45 -42.63 -7.10
C ILE A 176 59.11 -42.28 -8.56
N GLU A 177 58.20 -41.33 -8.80
CA GLU A 177 57.79 -40.89 -10.13
C GLU A 177 58.35 -39.50 -10.46
N PRO A 178 58.48 -39.11 -11.74
CA PRO A 178 58.77 -37.74 -12.13
C PRO A 178 57.83 -36.73 -11.47
N ALA A 179 58.39 -35.75 -10.76
CA ALA A 179 57.63 -34.68 -10.12
C ALA A 179 57.94 -33.33 -10.76
N SER A 180 56.94 -32.45 -10.77
CA SER A 180 57.08 -31.05 -11.12
C SER A 180 56.42 -30.17 -10.07
N GLY A 181 56.93 -28.97 -9.87
CA GLY A 181 56.34 -28.01 -8.94
C GLY A 181 57.09 -26.70 -8.95
N TYR A 182 56.93 -25.90 -7.89
CA TYR A 182 57.40 -24.52 -7.89
C TYR A 182 58.21 -24.19 -6.64
N VAL A 183 59.26 -23.39 -6.83
CA VAL A 183 60.12 -22.96 -5.74
C VAL A 183 60.46 -21.48 -5.90
N ALA A 184 60.29 -20.70 -4.83
CA ALA A 184 60.77 -19.33 -4.77
C ALA A 184 62.21 -19.29 -4.22
N ILE A 185 63.09 -18.58 -4.92
CA ILE A 185 64.46 -18.29 -4.48
C ILE A 185 64.68 -16.78 -4.43
N SER A 186 65.62 -16.31 -3.60
CA SER A 186 65.99 -14.91 -3.59
C SER A 186 66.96 -14.58 -4.74
N GLY A 187 66.94 -13.32 -5.19
CA GLY A 187 67.74 -12.83 -6.29
C GLY A 187 68.90 -11.95 -5.84
N LEU A 188 69.72 -11.50 -6.80
CA LEU A 188 70.90 -10.65 -6.57
C LEU A 188 70.59 -9.30 -5.90
N ASN A 189 69.33 -8.83 -5.94
CA ASN A 189 68.85 -7.57 -5.35
C ASN A 189 67.66 -7.77 -4.39
N ASP A 190 67.60 -8.91 -3.69
CA ASP A 190 66.46 -9.29 -2.82
C ASP A 190 65.12 -9.46 -3.56
N THR A 191 65.18 -9.44 -4.90
CA THR A 191 64.05 -9.73 -5.79
C THR A 191 63.84 -11.24 -5.84
N ARG A 192 62.73 -11.71 -5.29
CA ARG A 192 62.36 -13.13 -5.35
C ARG A 192 62.14 -13.56 -6.81
N ARG A 193 62.54 -14.78 -7.15
CA ARG A 193 62.35 -15.40 -8.46
C ARG A 193 61.67 -16.75 -8.28
N LEU A 194 60.70 -17.02 -9.15
CA LEU A 194 59.98 -18.28 -9.20
C LEU A 194 60.68 -19.20 -10.20
N LEU A 195 61.03 -20.39 -9.73
CA LEU A 195 61.52 -21.48 -10.54
C LEU A 195 60.44 -22.54 -10.61
N GLU A 196 60.13 -22.96 -11.82
CA GLU A 196 59.43 -24.21 -12.07
C GLU A 196 60.47 -25.32 -12.03
N VAL A 197 60.30 -26.28 -11.13
CA VAL A 197 61.27 -27.31 -10.82
C VAL A 197 60.77 -28.63 -11.36
N LEU A 198 61.66 -29.33 -12.06
CA LEU A 198 61.47 -30.68 -12.56
C LEU A 198 62.40 -31.62 -11.80
N CYS A 199 61.83 -32.61 -11.12
CA CYS A 199 62.54 -33.64 -10.38
C CYS A 199 62.35 -34.99 -11.10
N LEU A 200 63.44 -35.60 -11.52
CA LEU A 200 63.45 -36.86 -12.26
C LEU A 200 64.24 -37.91 -11.47
N PRO A 201 63.59 -38.96 -10.95
CA PRO A 201 64.31 -40.05 -10.31
C PRO A 201 65.19 -40.77 -11.34
N VAL A 202 66.41 -41.11 -10.94
CA VAL A 202 67.36 -41.91 -11.73
C VAL A 202 67.32 -43.32 -11.16
N GLU A 203 66.99 -44.30 -11.98
CA GLU A 203 66.97 -45.72 -11.60
C GLU A 203 68.26 -46.43 -11.96
N GLN A 204 68.54 -47.52 -11.25
CA GLN A 204 69.64 -48.44 -11.58
C GLN A 204 69.46 -49.08 -12.97
N ALA A 205 70.57 -49.29 -13.67
CA ALA A 205 70.59 -49.99 -14.96
C ALA A 205 70.01 -51.42 -14.82
N GLY A 206 68.85 -51.66 -15.43
CA GLY A 206 68.09 -52.92 -15.31
C GLY A 206 66.79 -52.82 -14.49
N GLY A 207 66.53 -51.68 -13.85
CA GLY A 207 65.21 -51.23 -13.36
C GLY A 207 64.89 -51.52 -11.89
N GLY A 208 64.16 -50.58 -11.25
CA GLY A 208 63.36 -50.82 -10.04
C GLY A 208 63.93 -50.30 -8.71
N ARG A 209 65.18 -49.82 -8.66
CA ARG A 209 65.73 -49.12 -7.49
C ARG A 209 66.21 -47.73 -7.90
N LYS A 210 65.72 -46.71 -7.20
CA LYS A 210 66.19 -45.33 -7.34
C LYS A 210 67.61 -45.21 -6.77
N VAL A 211 68.52 -44.68 -7.58
CA VAL A 211 69.93 -44.46 -7.21
C VAL A 211 70.26 -42.97 -7.06
N GLY A 212 69.37 -42.08 -7.51
CA GLY A 212 69.47 -40.64 -7.29
C GLY A 212 68.32 -39.86 -7.90
N THR A 213 68.42 -38.52 -7.90
CA THR A 213 67.42 -37.63 -8.50
C THR A 213 68.10 -36.49 -9.26
N LEU A 214 67.71 -36.28 -10.51
CA LEU A 214 68.05 -35.09 -11.29
C LEU A 214 67.02 -33.99 -11.06
N ILE A 215 67.46 -32.82 -10.64
CA ILE A 215 66.61 -31.66 -10.39
C ILE A 215 67.02 -30.51 -11.31
N MET A 216 66.07 -30.00 -12.09
CA MET A 216 66.25 -28.87 -12.99
C MET A 216 65.30 -27.72 -12.63
N GLY A 217 65.82 -26.51 -12.52
CA GLY A 217 65.05 -25.30 -12.24
C GLY A 217 64.96 -24.38 -13.44
N PHE A 218 63.75 -24.17 -13.93
CA PHE A 218 63.41 -23.32 -15.07
C PHE A 218 62.86 -21.98 -14.56
N PRO A 219 63.46 -20.84 -14.92
CA PRO A 219 62.96 -19.55 -14.48
C PRO A 219 61.64 -19.23 -15.17
N MET A 220 60.61 -18.87 -14.40
CA MET A 220 59.37 -18.37 -14.98
C MET A 220 59.59 -16.97 -15.56
N ASN A 221 59.39 -16.83 -16.87
CA ASN A 221 59.56 -15.56 -17.57
C ASN A 221 58.38 -14.62 -17.32
N ARG A 222 58.66 -13.40 -16.82
CA ARG A 222 57.67 -12.33 -16.59
C ARG A 222 56.82 -11.95 -17.81
N ARG A 223 57.34 -12.17 -19.04
CA ARG A 223 56.64 -11.81 -20.29
C ARG A 223 55.35 -12.59 -20.52
N GLY A 224 55.26 -13.84 -20.05
CA GLY A 224 54.02 -14.62 -20.16
C GLY A 224 52.92 -14.07 -19.26
N GLU A 225 53.26 -13.65 -18.04
CA GLU A 225 52.31 -13.06 -17.09
C GLU A 225 51.78 -11.70 -17.59
N GLN A 226 52.66 -10.84 -18.12
CA GLN A 226 52.26 -9.52 -18.66
C GLN A 226 51.20 -9.61 -19.77
N THR A 227 51.30 -10.59 -20.67
CA THR A 227 50.32 -10.76 -21.75
C THR A 227 48.96 -11.26 -21.23
N LEU A 228 48.93 -12.03 -20.12
CA LEU A 228 47.67 -12.44 -19.48
C LEU A 228 47.04 -11.35 -18.61
N ASP A 229 47.86 -10.55 -17.93
CA ASP A 229 47.40 -9.40 -17.15
C ASP A 229 46.72 -8.37 -18.08
N GLU A 230 47.27 -8.15 -19.29
CA GLU A 230 46.69 -7.27 -20.32
C GLU A 230 45.37 -7.81 -20.90
N VAL A 231 45.21 -9.12 -21.02
CA VAL A 231 44.01 -9.75 -21.62
C VAL A 231 42.87 -9.92 -20.60
N SER A 232 43.18 -10.13 -19.33
CA SER A 232 42.17 -10.48 -18.31
C SER A 232 41.75 -9.36 -17.37
N GLU A 233 42.42 -8.19 -17.43
CA GLU A 233 42.22 -7.06 -16.51
C GLU A 233 42.29 -7.48 -15.01
N LEU A 234 42.92 -8.62 -14.72
CA LEU A 234 43.19 -9.11 -13.38
C LEU A 234 44.66 -8.84 -13.09
N ALA A 235 44.95 -8.25 -11.92
CA ALA A 235 46.32 -8.22 -11.45
C ALA A 235 46.67 -9.60 -10.91
N THR A 236 47.51 -10.35 -11.61
CA THR A 236 47.83 -11.73 -11.25
C THR A 236 49.20 -11.87 -10.57
N GLY A 237 49.37 -12.94 -9.80
CA GLY A 237 50.63 -13.32 -9.17
C GLY A 237 50.66 -14.80 -8.84
N VAL A 238 51.83 -15.30 -8.44
CA VAL A 238 52.02 -16.65 -7.93
C VAL A 238 52.50 -16.57 -6.49
N TRP A 239 51.80 -17.27 -5.60
CA TRP A 239 52.16 -17.38 -4.20
C TRP A 239 52.67 -18.80 -3.92
N VAL A 240 53.90 -18.91 -3.44
CA VAL A 240 54.50 -20.18 -3.05
C VAL A 240 55.41 -19.93 -1.85
N ASP A 241 55.36 -20.82 -0.86
CA ASP A 241 56.28 -20.78 0.29
C ASP A 241 56.34 -19.41 1.01
N GLY A 242 55.18 -18.77 1.20
CA GLY A 242 55.09 -17.47 1.85
C GLY A 242 55.63 -16.28 1.03
N ALA A 243 55.94 -16.49 -0.25
CA ALA A 243 56.38 -15.48 -1.20
C ALA A 243 55.34 -15.25 -2.28
N LEU A 244 54.86 -14.00 -2.43
CA LEU A 244 54.06 -13.58 -3.57
C LEU A 244 55.00 -12.98 -4.62
N LEU A 245 54.95 -13.52 -5.84
CA LEU A 245 55.62 -12.97 -7.00
C LEU A 245 54.58 -12.45 -7.97
N SER A 246 54.62 -11.15 -8.24
CA SER A 246 53.72 -10.52 -9.20
C SER A 246 54.41 -9.32 -9.85
N GLY A 247 54.19 -9.16 -11.16
CA GLY A 247 54.53 -7.94 -11.89
C GLY A 247 53.38 -6.92 -11.95
N ALA A 248 52.13 -7.37 -11.76
CA ALA A 248 50.93 -6.54 -11.86
C ALA A 248 50.45 -5.97 -10.51
N ILE A 249 50.78 -6.62 -9.40
CA ILE A 249 50.44 -6.15 -8.05
C ILE A 249 51.54 -5.21 -7.56
N ALA A 250 51.18 -3.96 -7.27
CA ALA A 250 52.10 -2.93 -6.79
C ALA A 250 52.84 -3.35 -5.51
N GLU A 251 54.15 -3.08 -5.44
CA GLU A 251 55.02 -3.47 -4.31
C GLU A 251 54.49 -3.02 -2.95
N LEU A 252 53.84 -1.85 -2.89
CA LEU A 252 53.25 -1.29 -1.66
C LEU A 252 52.05 -2.10 -1.12
N ASP A 253 51.31 -2.81 -1.98
CA ASP A 253 50.14 -3.60 -1.57
C ASP A 253 50.45 -5.10 -1.45
N GLN A 254 51.59 -5.59 -1.96
CA GLN A 254 52.01 -7.00 -1.84
C GLN A 254 52.03 -7.52 -0.39
N PRO A 255 52.50 -6.79 0.64
CA PRO A 255 52.46 -7.28 2.03
C PRO A 255 51.05 -7.60 2.51
N LYS A 256 50.06 -6.76 2.18
CA LYS A 256 48.66 -6.96 2.56
C LYS A 256 48.07 -8.21 1.92
N VAL A 257 48.42 -8.45 0.66
CA VAL A 257 47.99 -9.63 -0.09
C VAL A 257 48.62 -10.89 0.50
N VAL A 258 49.91 -10.85 0.84
CA VAL A 258 50.60 -11.98 1.51
C VAL A 258 49.98 -12.31 2.86
N ASP A 259 49.67 -11.30 3.68
CA ASP A 259 49.04 -11.53 4.99
C ASP A 259 47.64 -12.12 4.86
N TRP A 260 46.86 -11.68 3.86
CA TRP A 260 45.56 -12.28 3.56
C TRP A 260 45.68 -13.73 3.09
N LEU A 261 46.63 -14.03 2.18
CA LEU A 261 46.86 -15.37 1.64
C LEU A 261 47.31 -16.35 2.73
N ARG A 262 48.17 -15.93 3.66
CA ARG A 262 48.58 -16.78 4.79
C ARG A 262 47.42 -17.27 5.64
N LEU A 263 46.35 -16.48 5.73
CA LEU A 263 45.18 -16.80 6.55
C LEU A 263 44.10 -17.55 5.79
N HIS A 264 43.99 -17.35 4.46
CA HIS A 264 42.81 -17.76 3.70
C HIS A 264 43.10 -18.55 2.42
N ALA A 265 44.36 -18.73 2.00
CA ALA A 265 44.67 -19.35 0.70
C ALA A 265 44.17 -20.80 0.58
N GLU A 266 44.32 -21.62 1.63
CA GLU A 266 43.87 -23.02 1.61
C GLU A 266 42.35 -23.16 1.56
N ASP A 267 41.62 -22.29 2.28
CA ASP A 267 40.16 -22.29 2.29
C ASP A 267 39.60 -21.72 0.98
N ALA A 268 40.22 -20.64 0.46
CA ALA A 268 39.89 -20.05 -0.82
C ALA A 268 40.12 -21.04 -1.99
N ALA A 269 41.21 -21.82 -1.95
CA ALA A 269 41.52 -22.83 -2.95
C ALA A 269 40.56 -24.03 -2.94
N ARG A 270 39.97 -24.37 -1.79
CA ARG A 270 38.93 -25.40 -1.66
C ARG A 270 37.55 -24.95 -2.16
N GLY A 271 37.44 -23.69 -2.62
CA GLY A 271 36.18 -23.10 -3.07
C GLY A 271 35.29 -22.62 -1.92
N ASP A 272 35.81 -22.61 -0.69
CA ASP A 272 35.10 -22.17 0.52
C ASP A 272 35.16 -20.63 0.59
N ASN A 273 34.44 -19.97 -0.32
CA ASN A 273 34.41 -18.51 -0.50
C ASN A 273 33.80 -17.73 0.69
N ALA A 274 33.60 -18.36 1.85
CA ALA A 274 33.04 -17.74 3.04
C ALA A 274 34.06 -16.88 3.81
N ALA A 275 35.36 -17.10 3.61
CA ALA A 275 36.41 -16.36 4.33
C ALA A 275 36.83 -15.09 3.56
N ALA A 276 36.30 -13.94 3.98
CA ALA A 276 36.74 -12.59 3.63
C ALA A 276 37.18 -12.37 2.15
N PRO A 277 36.27 -12.37 1.16
CA PRO A 277 36.61 -12.37 -0.27
C PRO A 277 37.24 -11.06 -0.80
N PHE A 278 37.41 -10.05 0.05
CA PHE A 278 37.86 -8.72 -0.33
C PHE A 278 39.07 -8.26 0.48
N ILE A 279 40.00 -7.56 -0.17
CA ILE A 279 41.16 -6.87 0.43
C ILE A 279 41.08 -5.39 0.10
N GLN A 280 41.40 -4.54 1.08
CA GLN A 280 41.49 -3.09 0.88
C GLN A 280 42.92 -2.66 0.48
N MET A 281 43.07 -2.09 -0.72
CA MET A 281 44.34 -1.63 -1.30
C MET A 281 44.28 -0.13 -1.65
N GLN A 282 45.38 0.48 -2.10
CA GLN A 282 45.40 1.93 -2.38
C GLN A 282 44.39 2.39 -3.43
N GLY A 283 44.03 1.50 -4.38
CA GLY A 283 43.01 1.75 -5.41
C GLY A 283 41.58 1.38 -5.04
N GLY A 284 41.30 0.99 -3.79
CA GLY A 284 39.97 0.57 -3.33
C GLY A 284 39.89 -0.92 -2.96
N PRO A 285 38.67 -1.47 -2.86
CA PRO A 285 38.48 -2.88 -2.55
C PRO A 285 38.76 -3.76 -3.77
N TYR A 286 39.52 -4.83 -3.56
CA TYR A 286 39.82 -5.84 -4.56
C TYR A 286 39.21 -7.16 -4.14
N ARG A 287 38.59 -7.87 -5.07
CA ARG A 287 38.15 -9.24 -4.86
C ARG A 287 39.30 -10.19 -5.18
N VAL A 288 39.56 -11.12 -4.28
CA VAL A 288 40.67 -12.07 -4.40
C VAL A 288 40.15 -13.39 -4.97
N PHE A 289 40.91 -13.95 -5.91
CA PHE A 289 40.77 -15.31 -6.36
C PHE A 289 42.08 -16.07 -6.12
N VAL A 290 41.97 -17.31 -5.65
CA VAL A 290 43.09 -18.21 -5.40
C VAL A 290 42.79 -19.54 -6.07
N ALA A 291 43.76 -20.06 -6.83
CA ALA A 291 43.69 -21.39 -7.40
C ALA A 291 44.98 -22.16 -7.16
N PRO A 292 44.90 -23.44 -6.77
CA PRO A 292 46.08 -24.28 -6.67
C PRO A 292 46.68 -24.47 -8.06
N MET A 293 48.01 -24.47 -8.14
CA MET A 293 48.77 -24.87 -9.32
C MET A 293 49.19 -26.32 -9.16
N ASP A 294 49.37 -27.01 -10.28
CA ASP A 294 49.85 -28.40 -10.28
C ASP A 294 51.25 -28.44 -9.68
N SER A 295 51.37 -29.04 -8.50
CA SER A 295 52.63 -29.27 -7.80
C SER A 295 52.57 -30.62 -7.11
N ASP A 296 53.62 -31.41 -7.28
CA ASP A 296 53.78 -32.68 -6.59
C ASP A 296 53.83 -32.47 -5.06
N PRO A 297 53.28 -33.39 -4.24
CA PRO A 297 53.33 -33.31 -2.77
C PRO A 297 54.75 -33.20 -2.18
N ALA A 298 55.78 -33.65 -2.90
CA ALA A 298 57.17 -33.49 -2.50
C ALA A 298 57.67 -32.04 -2.60
N LEU A 299 56.93 -31.15 -3.27
CA LEU A 299 57.27 -29.75 -3.52
C LEU A 299 56.24 -28.80 -2.87
N PRO A 300 56.61 -27.54 -2.58
CA PRO A 300 55.69 -26.58 -2.01
C PRO A 300 54.46 -26.34 -2.89
N VAL A 301 53.29 -26.31 -2.28
CA VAL A 301 52.05 -25.96 -2.99
C VAL A 301 52.15 -24.51 -3.45
N ALA A 302 51.99 -24.30 -4.76
CA ALA A 302 51.89 -22.99 -5.35
C ALA A 302 50.44 -22.65 -5.65
N TYR A 303 50.10 -21.39 -5.46
CA TYR A 303 48.78 -20.86 -5.75
C TYR A 303 48.89 -19.73 -6.75
N LYS A 304 48.09 -19.77 -7.81
CA LYS A 304 47.84 -18.60 -8.64
C LYS A 304 46.87 -17.69 -7.90
N VAL A 305 47.22 -16.42 -7.80
CA VAL A 305 46.44 -15.38 -7.14
C VAL A 305 46.02 -14.36 -8.18
N GLY A 306 44.74 -14.01 -8.19
CA GLY A 306 44.18 -12.95 -9.04
C GLY A 306 43.47 -11.90 -8.20
N LEU A 307 43.70 -10.63 -8.50
CA LEU A 307 43.02 -9.51 -7.86
C LEU A 307 42.18 -8.76 -8.90
N TYR A 308 40.90 -8.60 -8.58
CA TYR A 308 39.97 -7.84 -9.41
C TYR A 308 39.53 -6.57 -8.71
N ALA A 309 39.73 -5.41 -9.34
CA ALA A 309 39.30 -4.13 -8.80
C ALA A 309 37.77 -4.08 -8.70
N TRP A 310 37.24 -3.93 -7.49
CA TRP A 310 35.80 -3.85 -7.24
C TRP A 310 35.30 -2.40 -7.16
N ALA A 311 36.20 -1.42 -7.31
CA ALA A 311 35.87 0.00 -7.30
C ALA A 311 34.88 0.37 -8.43
N ASP A 312 35.10 -0.13 -9.64
CA ASP A 312 34.21 0.16 -10.78
C ASP A 312 32.81 -0.43 -10.58
N ALA A 313 32.75 -1.63 -9.99
CA ALA A 313 31.49 -2.27 -9.61
C ALA A 313 30.70 -1.43 -8.58
N LEU A 314 31.40 -0.82 -7.61
CA LEU A 314 30.80 0.07 -6.62
C LEU A 314 30.36 1.40 -7.23
N ALA A 315 31.15 1.99 -8.12
CA ALA A 315 30.80 3.23 -8.82
C ALA A 315 29.52 3.06 -9.65
N VAL A 316 29.41 1.96 -10.40
CA VAL A 316 28.18 1.62 -11.15
C VAL A 316 26.98 1.45 -10.22
N GLN A 317 27.16 0.82 -9.04
CA GLN A 317 26.09 0.72 -8.05
C GLN A 317 25.67 2.08 -7.51
N GLU A 318 26.60 2.98 -7.21
CA GLU A 318 26.30 4.33 -6.73
C GLU A 318 25.57 5.16 -7.79
N GLU A 319 26.01 5.10 -9.04
CA GLU A 319 25.35 5.79 -10.14
C GLU A 319 23.91 5.27 -10.34
N MET A 320 23.71 3.96 -10.38
CA MET A 320 22.37 3.37 -10.49
C MET A 320 21.47 3.71 -9.30
N LYS A 321 22.01 3.72 -8.07
CA LYS A 321 21.27 4.17 -6.88
C LYS A 321 20.80 5.62 -7.05
N ALA A 322 21.69 6.51 -7.48
CA ALA A 322 21.38 7.92 -7.69
C ALA A 322 20.31 8.11 -8.78
N GLN A 323 20.42 7.40 -9.91
CA GLN A 323 19.43 7.44 -10.99
C GLN A 323 18.05 6.92 -10.55
N ILE A 324 17.99 5.79 -9.84
CA ILE A 324 16.72 5.21 -9.35
C ILE A 324 16.08 6.10 -8.29
N LEU A 325 16.85 6.63 -7.34
CA LEU A 325 16.34 7.56 -6.34
C LEU A 325 15.89 8.89 -6.96
N GLY A 326 16.63 9.41 -7.95
CA GLY A 326 16.29 10.62 -8.67
C GLY A 326 14.98 10.49 -9.46
N THR A 327 14.82 9.40 -10.22
CA THR A 327 13.57 9.11 -10.94
C THR A 327 12.40 8.88 -9.99
N GLY A 328 12.62 8.17 -8.87
CA GLY A 328 11.64 8.00 -7.80
C GLY A 328 11.20 9.33 -7.18
N ALA A 329 12.13 10.26 -6.93
CA ALA A 329 11.82 11.59 -6.41
C ALA A 329 10.97 12.41 -7.39
N ILE A 330 11.31 12.40 -8.69
CA ILE A 330 10.53 13.07 -9.74
C ILE A 330 9.11 12.50 -9.81
N MET A 331 8.99 11.17 -9.82
CA MET A 331 7.70 10.47 -9.78
C MET A 331 6.90 10.84 -8.51
N GLY A 332 7.56 10.99 -7.37
CA GLY A 332 6.94 11.43 -6.13
C GLY A 332 6.36 12.83 -6.22
N ILE A 333 7.11 13.80 -6.77
CA ILE A 333 6.64 15.17 -6.99
C ILE A 333 5.45 15.18 -7.95
N LEU A 334 5.54 14.41 -9.04
CA LEU A 334 4.46 14.31 -10.03
C LEU A 334 3.20 13.68 -9.42
N ALA A 335 3.35 12.66 -8.59
CA ALA A 335 2.25 12.03 -7.85
C ALA A 335 1.58 13.01 -6.88
N VAL A 336 2.35 13.84 -6.17
CA VAL A 336 1.80 14.92 -5.32
C VAL A 336 1.02 15.93 -6.17
N GLY A 337 1.56 16.34 -7.31
CA GLY A 337 0.88 17.27 -8.24
C GLY A 337 -0.44 16.71 -8.77
N VAL A 338 -0.44 15.46 -9.24
CA VAL A 338 -1.66 14.77 -9.71
C VAL A 338 -2.68 14.60 -8.59
N SER A 339 -2.24 14.19 -7.39
CA SER A 339 -3.11 14.06 -6.21
C SER A 339 -3.78 15.38 -5.83
N TRP A 340 -3.04 16.50 -5.88
CA TRP A 340 -3.59 17.84 -5.68
C TRP A 340 -4.65 18.15 -6.76
N LEU A 341 -4.33 17.93 -8.03
CA LEU A 341 -5.25 18.20 -9.14
C LEU A 341 -6.56 17.42 -9.02
N ILE A 342 -6.49 16.11 -8.74
CA ILE A 342 -7.65 15.25 -8.49
C ILE A 342 -8.45 15.77 -7.29
N SER A 343 -7.77 16.17 -6.21
CA SER A 343 -8.46 16.71 -5.03
C SER A 343 -9.23 17.99 -5.32
N LEU A 344 -8.77 18.84 -6.26
CA LEU A 344 -9.49 20.06 -6.62
C LEU A 344 -10.80 19.74 -7.36
N GLY A 345 -10.80 18.69 -8.18
CA GLY A 345 -11.97 18.24 -8.94
C GLY A 345 -13.05 17.60 -8.07
N LEU A 346 -12.69 16.65 -7.20
CA LEU A 346 -13.66 15.85 -6.44
C LEU A 346 -14.28 16.58 -5.24
N PHE A 347 -13.53 17.51 -4.62
CA PHE A 347 -13.95 18.07 -3.33
C PHE A 347 -15.13 19.04 -3.43
N LYS A 348 -15.14 19.91 -4.45
CA LYS A 348 -16.18 20.95 -4.58
C LYS A 348 -17.57 20.34 -4.82
N PRO A 349 -17.77 19.35 -5.73
CA PRO A 349 -19.06 18.70 -5.93
C PRO A 349 -19.57 17.99 -4.67
N VAL A 350 -18.73 17.18 -4.02
CA VAL A 350 -19.12 16.42 -2.81
C VAL A 350 -19.55 17.34 -1.68
N ARG A 351 -18.80 18.42 -1.42
CA ARG A 351 -19.16 19.39 -0.37
C ARG A 351 -20.47 20.12 -0.68
N ARG A 352 -20.75 20.43 -1.95
CA ARG A 352 -22.02 21.06 -2.36
C ARG A 352 -23.19 20.11 -2.14
N LEU A 353 -23.06 18.86 -2.58
CA LEU A 353 -24.07 17.83 -2.37
C LEU A 353 -24.37 17.66 -0.88
N TYR A 354 -23.33 17.46 -0.05
CA TYR A 354 -23.49 17.35 1.40
C TYR A 354 -24.28 18.53 2.00
N LYS A 355 -23.92 19.77 1.64
CA LYS A 355 -24.61 20.96 2.12
C LYS A 355 -26.07 21.01 1.65
N ALA A 356 -26.33 20.66 0.39
CA ALA A 356 -27.68 20.65 -0.15
C ALA A 356 -28.55 19.57 0.50
N THR A 357 -28.01 18.36 0.72
CA THR A 357 -28.70 17.29 1.44
C THR A 357 -29.01 17.67 2.89
N MET A 358 -28.12 18.38 3.58
CA MET A 358 -28.39 18.86 4.93
C MET A 358 -29.53 19.89 4.97
N ARG A 359 -29.55 20.83 4.02
CA ARG A 359 -30.66 21.78 3.86
C ARG A 359 -31.97 21.08 3.55
N LEU A 360 -31.95 20.11 2.63
CA LEU A 360 -33.12 19.30 2.28
C LEU A 360 -33.69 18.58 3.51
N ARG A 361 -32.81 18.02 4.35
CA ARG A 361 -33.20 17.36 5.62
C ARG A 361 -33.81 18.34 6.63
N GLU A 362 -33.40 19.60 6.60
CA GLU A 362 -33.95 20.67 7.45
C GLU A 362 -35.30 21.22 6.94
N GLY A 363 -35.85 20.65 5.84
CA GLY A 363 -37.15 21.04 5.27
C GLY A 363 -37.08 22.06 4.14
N ASP A 364 -35.87 22.47 3.74
CA ASP A 364 -35.67 23.36 2.58
C ASP A 364 -35.71 22.54 1.28
N TYR A 365 -36.93 22.28 0.79
CA TYR A 365 -37.18 21.50 -0.45
C TYR A 365 -36.91 22.28 -1.74
N ASP A 366 -36.65 23.59 -1.67
CA ASP A 366 -36.37 24.44 -2.84
C ASP A 366 -34.88 24.51 -3.17
N VAL A 367 -34.03 23.84 -2.38
CA VAL A 367 -32.60 23.75 -2.66
C VAL A 367 -32.34 23.05 -4.01
N ARG A 368 -31.47 23.63 -4.84
CA ARG A 368 -31.06 23.07 -6.14
C ARG A 368 -29.55 23.09 -6.32
N LEU A 369 -29.03 22.05 -6.94
CA LEU A 369 -27.63 21.89 -7.30
C LEU A 369 -27.41 22.19 -8.79
N PRO A 370 -26.35 22.93 -9.16
CA PRO A 370 -26.04 23.20 -10.56
C PRO A 370 -25.45 21.96 -11.24
N VAL A 371 -26.07 21.51 -12.33
CA VAL A 371 -25.57 20.41 -13.19
C VAL A 371 -24.55 20.98 -14.16
N ARG A 372 -23.25 20.86 -13.83
CA ARG A 372 -22.14 21.46 -14.61
C ARG A 372 -21.34 20.46 -15.45
N SER A 373 -21.47 19.17 -15.18
CA SER A 373 -20.71 18.10 -15.82
C SER A 373 -21.66 17.01 -16.29
N ASN A 374 -21.23 16.23 -17.28
CA ASN A 374 -21.96 15.05 -17.76
C ASN A 374 -21.40 13.74 -17.18
N ASP A 375 -20.82 13.83 -15.98
CA ASP A 375 -20.23 12.72 -15.24
C ASP A 375 -21.19 12.25 -14.13
N GLU A 376 -20.71 11.35 -13.25
CA GLU A 376 -21.46 10.82 -12.12
C GLU A 376 -21.92 11.90 -11.15
N PHE A 377 -21.14 12.99 -10.98
CA PHE A 377 -21.54 14.12 -10.12
C PHE A 377 -22.65 14.95 -10.75
N GLY A 378 -22.62 15.12 -12.06
CA GLY A 378 -23.70 15.76 -12.82
C GLY A 378 -25.01 14.99 -12.69
N LYS A 379 -24.96 13.67 -12.90
CA LYS A 379 -26.12 12.77 -12.76
C LYS A 379 -26.67 12.77 -11.33
N LEU A 380 -25.81 12.76 -10.33
CA LEU A 380 -26.21 12.81 -8.92
C LEU A 380 -26.83 14.16 -8.54
N ALA A 381 -26.34 15.26 -9.11
CA ALA A 381 -26.93 16.59 -8.93
C ALA A 381 -28.32 16.69 -9.57
N ALA A 382 -28.52 16.10 -10.75
CA ALA A 382 -29.82 16.03 -11.41
C ALA A 382 -30.81 15.19 -10.59
N ALA A 383 -30.44 13.96 -10.22
CA ALA A 383 -31.27 13.10 -9.39
C ALA A 383 -31.63 13.73 -8.04
N PHE A 384 -30.69 14.44 -7.41
CA PHE A 384 -30.96 15.21 -6.19
C PHE A 384 -32.01 16.31 -6.41
N ASN A 385 -31.93 17.04 -7.52
CA ASN A 385 -32.90 18.09 -7.85
C ASN A 385 -34.30 17.50 -8.08
N ASP A 386 -34.39 16.35 -8.76
CA ASP A 386 -35.65 15.65 -9.01
C ASP A 386 -36.30 15.22 -7.69
N THR A 387 -35.53 14.63 -6.76
CA THR A 387 -36.04 14.30 -5.41
C THR A 387 -36.46 15.53 -4.62
N ALA A 388 -35.70 16.62 -4.68
CA ALA A 388 -36.06 17.86 -3.98
C ALA A 388 -37.35 18.48 -4.54
N GLU A 389 -37.56 18.40 -5.86
CA GLU A 389 -38.80 18.82 -6.52
C GLU A 389 -40.00 17.97 -6.10
N GLU A 390 -39.86 16.64 -6.11
CA GLU A 390 -40.91 15.72 -5.70
C GLU A 390 -41.32 15.94 -4.23
N LEU A 391 -40.36 16.17 -3.33
CA LEU A 391 -40.63 16.49 -1.93
C LEU A 391 -41.31 17.86 -1.77
N SER A 392 -40.88 18.89 -2.51
CA SER A 392 -41.54 20.21 -2.53
C SER A 392 -43.00 20.09 -3.00
N LEU A 393 -43.25 19.26 -4.01
CA LEU A 393 -44.60 19.00 -4.51
C LEU A 393 -45.46 18.25 -3.49
N LYS A 394 -44.90 17.24 -2.82
CA LYS A 394 -45.60 16.49 -1.76
C LYS A 394 -46.00 17.39 -0.59
N GLU A 395 -45.13 18.30 -0.17
CA GLU A 395 -45.44 19.27 0.88
C GLU A 395 -46.56 20.22 0.45
N LYS A 396 -46.54 20.71 -0.80
CA LYS A 396 -47.63 21.53 -1.35
C LYS A 396 -48.97 20.78 -1.36
N TYR A 397 -48.98 19.50 -1.75
CA TYR A 397 -50.21 18.70 -1.72
C TYR A 397 -50.75 18.54 -0.30
N ARG A 398 -49.88 18.29 0.68
CA ARG A 398 -50.26 18.21 2.09
C ARG A 398 -50.87 19.53 2.58
N ASP A 399 -50.25 20.66 2.23
CA ASP A 399 -50.75 21.98 2.62
C ASP A 399 -52.10 22.31 1.98
N VAL A 400 -52.33 21.90 0.74
CA VAL A 400 -53.63 22.07 0.07
C VAL A 400 -54.69 21.17 0.73
N LEU A 401 -54.37 19.91 1.02
CA LEU A 401 -55.29 19.00 1.71
C LEU A 401 -55.73 19.53 3.07
N ASN A 402 -54.80 20.02 3.88
CA ASN A 402 -55.08 20.62 5.20
C ASN A 402 -55.95 21.89 5.14
N LYS A 403 -56.09 22.54 3.98
CA LYS A 403 -56.97 23.70 3.80
C LYS A 403 -58.39 23.32 3.35
N VAL A 404 -58.55 22.15 2.74
CA VAL A 404 -59.83 21.71 2.16
C VAL A 404 -60.59 20.79 3.10
N THR A 405 -59.90 20.09 3.99
CA THR A 405 -60.50 19.22 5.00
C THR A 405 -59.83 19.42 6.35
N ASP A 406 -60.50 19.00 7.42
CA ASP A 406 -59.89 18.99 8.75
C ASP A 406 -58.61 18.15 8.77
N LYS A 407 -57.62 18.59 9.56
CA LYS A 407 -56.29 17.97 9.70
C LYS A 407 -56.37 16.47 9.96
N PHE A 408 -57.29 16.03 10.81
CA PHE A 408 -57.45 14.60 11.11
C PHE A 408 -57.83 13.80 9.85
N VAL A 409 -58.76 14.32 9.05
CA VAL A 409 -59.21 13.69 7.81
C VAL A 409 -58.12 13.76 6.74
N ALA A 410 -57.41 14.89 6.63
CA ALA A 410 -56.26 15.04 5.73
C ALA A 410 -55.17 13.99 6.03
N ASP A 411 -54.82 13.80 7.30
CA ASP A 411 -53.82 12.80 7.72
C ASP A 411 -54.27 11.38 7.37
N ARG A 412 -55.57 11.04 7.51
CA ARG A 412 -56.10 9.73 7.07
C ARG A 412 -56.05 9.55 5.56
N LEU A 413 -56.35 10.60 4.79
CA LEU A 413 -56.26 10.58 3.33
C LEU A 413 -54.81 10.37 2.87
N ILE A 414 -53.85 11.08 3.47
CA ILE A 414 -52.42 11.00 3.12
C ILE A 414 -51.83 9.62 3.47
N ASN A 415 -52.25 9.03 4.59
CA ASN A 415 -51.77 7.72 5.02
C ASN A 415 -52.42 6.54 4.27
N GLY A 416 -53.36 6.80 3.35
CA GLY A 416 -54.04 5.75 2.58
C GLY A 416 -55.09 4.96 3.38
N ASN A 417 -55.48 5.43 4.57
CA ASN A 417 -56.49 4.79 5.43
C ASN A 417 -57.91 5.22 5.02
N VAL A 418 -58.21 5.06 3.73
CA VAL A 418 -59.42 5.57 3.07
C VAL A 418 -60.19 4.39 2.45
N ALA A 419 -61.01 3.74 3.27
CA ALA A 419 -61.97 2.75 2.81
C ALA A 419 -63.38 3.31 3.01
N LEU A 420 -64.29 3.01 2.07
CA LEU A 420 -65.71 3.27 2.26
C LEU A 420 -66.24 2.51 3.48
N GLY A 421 -67.10 3.17 4.24
CA GLY A 421 -67.59 2.67 5.52
C GLY A 421 -66.97 3.45 6.68
N GLY A 422 -67.17 2.95 7.89
CA GLY A 422 -66.78 3.65 9.10
C GLY A 422 -66.85 2.75 10.32
N GLU A 423 -66.56 3.34 11.46
CA GLU A 423 -66.64 2.69 12.76
C GLU A 423 -67.74 3.35 13.58
N THR A 424 -68.45 2.52 14.35
CA THR A 424 -69.51 3.01 15.24
C THR A 424 -68.88 3.38 16.58
N HIS A 425 -69.07 4.63 16.99
CA HIS A 425 -68.53 5.17 18.24
C HIS A 425 -69.61 5.95 18.98
N GLY A 426 -69.50 6.03 20.31
CA GLY A 426 -70.24 6.99 21.11
C GLY A 426 -69.70 8.39 20.84
N MET A 427 -70.50 9.24 20.21
CA MET A 427 -70.08 10.56 19.73
C MET A 427 -71.06 11.64 20.16
N THR A 428 -70.58 12.88 20.15
CA THR A 428 -71.42 14.06 20.34
C THR A 428 -71.32 14.95 19.11
N VAL A 429 -72.45 15.32 18.54
CA VAL A 429 -72.54 16.19 17.36
C VAL A 429 -73.11 17.53 17.77
N LEU A 430 -72.49 18.59 17.29
CA LEU A 430 -72.90 19.97 17.49
C LEU A 430 -73.21 20.59 16.13
N PHE A 431 -74.38 21.23 16.02
CA PHE A 431 -74.72 22.11 14.91
C PHE A 431 -74.83 23.55 15.41
N CYS A 432 -74.24 24.49 14.68
CA CYS A 432 -74.35 25.93 14.93
C CYS A 432 -74.80 26.61 13.62
N ASP A 433 -75.90 27.34 13.66
CA ASP A 433 -76.50 27.92 12.45
C ASP A 433 -77.00 29.35 12.68
N MET A 434 -76.79 30.23 11.70
CA MET A 434 -77.14 31.65 11.83
C MET A 434 -78.65 31.84 11.74
N ARG A 435 -79.21 32.58 12.71
CA ARG A 435 -80.63 32.91 12.69
C ARG A 435 -80.89 33.94 11.59
N LYS A 436 -81.91 33.67 10.78
CA LYS A 436 -82.40 34.59 9.73
C LYS A 436 -81.32 34.98 8.70
N TYR A 437 -80.40 34.07 8.37
CA TYR A 437 -79.32 34.34 7.42
C TYR A 437 -79.81 34.86 6.07
N THR A 438 -80.90 34.33 5.53
CA THR A 438 -81.49 34.82 4.27
C THR A 438 -81.96 36.28 4.39
N GLU A 439 -82.60 36.66 5.50
CA GLU A 439 -83.01 38.05 5.75
C GLU A 439 -81.79 38.96 5.98
N LEU A 440 -80.74 38.45 6.63
CA LEU A 440 -79.49 39.16 6.88
C LEU A 440 -78.74 39.48 5.58
N THR A 441 -78.74 38.55 4.62
CA THR A 441 -77.94 38.64 3.39
C THR A 441 -78.68 39.21 2.19
N GLN A 442 -80.01 39.34 2.24
CA GLN A 442 -80.82 39.85 1.12
C GLN A 442 -80.44 41.26 0.64
N HIS A 443 -79.78 42.06 1.51
CA HIS A 443 -79.35 43.43 1.22
C HIS A 443 -77.83 43.58 1.12
N MET A 444 -77.07 42.48 1.22
CA MET A 444 -75.61 42.47 1.09
C MET A 444 -75.21 42.16 -0.35
N SER A 445 -74.07 42.67 -0.81
CA SER A 445 -73.47 42.13 -2.04
C SER A 445 -73.01 40.67 -1.81
N PRO A 446 -72.88 39.86 -2.88
CA PRO A 446 -72.32 38.52 -2.76
C PRO A 446 -70.94 38.50 -2.08
N GLU A 447 -70.08 39.48 -2.36
CA GLU A 447 -68.75 39.63 -1.75
C GLU A 447 -68.84 39.93 -0.25
N GLU A 448 -69.74 40.82 0.15
CA GLU A 448 -69.96 41.17 1.56
C GLU A 448 -70.53 39.98 2.36
N ALA A 449 -71.47 39.24 1.77
CA ALA A 449 -72.05 38.05 2.38
C ALA A 449 -70.99 36.94 2.55
N VAL A 450 -70.14 36.71 1.54
CA VAL A 450 -69.04 35.74 1.61
C VAL A 450 -67.99 36.16 2.64
N MET A 451 -67.62 37.44 2.71
CA MET A 451 -66.67 37.94 3.71
C MET A 451 -67.19 37.75 5.13
N MET A 452 -68.46 38.08 5.37
CA MET A 452 -69.14 37.86 6.65
C MET A 452 -69.19 36.39 7.05
N LEU A 453 -69.55 35.53 6.08
CA LEU A 453 -69.63 34.10 6.28
C LEU A 453 -68.26 33.52 6.61
N ASN A 454 -67.22 33.87 5.84
CA ASN A 454 -65.86 33.40 6.08
C ASN A 454 -65.33 33.87 7.45
N GLU A 455 -65.61 35.10 7.87
CA GLU A 455 -65.25 35.59 9.21
C GLU A 455 -65.90 34.75 10.31
N HIS A 456 -67.21 34.48 10.18
CA HIS A 456 -67.93 33.62 11.12
C HIS A 456 -67.38 32.19 11.13
N MET A 457 -67.26 31.56 9.96
CA MET A 457 -66.78 30.19 9.82
C MET A 457 -65.37 30.04 10.38
N THR A 458 -64.49 31.01 10.13
CA THR A 458 -63.12 31.01 10.67
C THR A 458 -63.11 31.06 12.20
N ALA A 459 -63.87 31.97 12.80
CA ALA A 459 -63.92 32.11 14.25
C ALA A 459 -64.54 30.90 14.95
N MET A 460 -65.65 30.38 14.43
CA MET A 460 -66.30 29.21 15.00
C MET A 460 -65.45 27.94 14.82
N THR A 461 -64.79 27.77 13.66
CA THR A 461 -63.86 26.65 13.43
C THR A 461 -62.71 26.68 14.44
N ARG A 462 -62.16 27.87 14.73
CA ARG A 462 -61.14 28.03 15.77
C ARG A 462 -61.65 27.55 17.13
N VAL A 463 -62.87 27.94 17.53
CA VAL A 463 -63.49 27.50 18.79
C VAL A 463 -63.71 25.98 18.84
N VAL A 464 -64.09 25.35 17.72
CA VAL A 464 -64.20 23.89 17.62
C VAL A 464 -62.84 23.23 17.88
N HIS A 465 -61.79 23.71 17.21
CA HIS A 465 -60.43 23.17 17.33
C HIS A 465 -59.82 23.38 18.71
N GLU A 466 -60.09 24.52 19.36
CA GLU A 466 -59.65 24.81 20.74
C GLU A 466 -60.24 23.84 21.77
N HIS A 467 -61.28 23.08 21.41
CA HIS A 467 -61.93 22.10 22.28
C HIS A 467 -61.85 20.68 21.73
N ASP A 468 -60.84 20.41 20.90
CA ASP A 468 -60.55 19.09 20.31
C ASP A 468 -61.76 18.50 19.55
N GLY A 469 -62.54 19.38 18.91
CA GLY A 469 -63.62 19.01 18.01
C GLY A 469 -63.14 18.90 16.57
N LEU A 470 -63.83 18.08 15.80
CA LEU A 470 -63.63 17.90 14.36
C LEU A 470 -64.70 18.69 13.61
N VAL A 471 -64.34 19.61 12.72
CA VAL A 471 -65.32 20.21 11.79
C VAL A 471 -65.58 19.21 10.66
N ASP A 472 -66.80 18.67 10.60
CA ASP A 472 -67.18 17.70 9.57
C ASP A 472 -67.41 18.40 8.23
N LYS A 473 -68.31 19.38 8.23
CA LYS A 473 -68.67 20.14 7.03
C LYS A 473 -69.36 21.47 7.36
N PHE A 474 -69.35 22.34 6.37
CA PHE A 474 -70.21 23.51 6.30
C PHE A 474 -71.40 23.23 5.38
N VAL A 475 -72.61 23.63 5.80
CA VAL A 475 -73.83 23.54 4.99
C VAL A 475 -74.48 24.91 4.96
N GLY A 476 -74.11 25.74 3.97
CA GLY A 476 -74.52 27.14 3.94
C GLY A 476 -73.88 27.92 5.08
N ASP A 477 -74.71 28.48 5.97
CA ASP A 477 -74.36 29.19 7.20
C ASP A 477 -74.23 28.27 8.43
N MET A 478 -74.55 26.99 8.27
CA MET A 478 -74.48 26.00 9.34
C MET A 478 -73.11 25.32 9.42
N ILE A 479 -72.61 25.15 10.64
CA ILE A 479 -71.40 24.40 10.98
C ILE A 479 -71.81 23.10 11.65
N MET A 480 -71.26 21.98 11.17
CA MET A 480 -71.35 20.68 11.83
C MET A 480 -69.99 20.34 12.44
N ALA A 481 -69.96 20.18 13.77
CA ALA A 481 -68.81 19.73 14.52
C ALA A 481 -69.09 18.41 15.22
N VAL A 482 -68.06 17.57 15.36
CA VAL A 482 -68.15 16.23 15.93
C VAL A 482 -67.07 16.06 16.99
N PHE A 483 -67.45 15.48 18.11
CA PHE A 483 -66.56 15.13 19.22
C PHE A 483 -66.61 13.61 19.41
N GLY A 484 -65.44 12.96 19.54
CA GLY A 484 -65.32 11.50 19.64
C GLY A 484 -65.25 10.76 18.28
N ALA A 485 -65.00 11.47 17.17
CA ALA A 485 -64.96 10.86 15.83
C ALA A 485 -63.78 9.89 15.60
N THR A 486 -62.79 9.89 16.49
CA THR A 486 -61.52 9.16 16.38
C THR A 486 -61.44 7.95 17.33
N GLY A 487 -62.55 7.62 17.99
CA GLY A 487 -62.67 6.55 18.98
C GLY A 487 -63.60 6.95 20.13
N SER A 488 -64.02 5.98 20.94
CA SER A 488 -64.85 6.25 22.12
C SER A 488 -64.16 7.20 23.11
N ASP A 489 -64.74 8.38 23.28
CA ASP A 489 -64.26 9.43 24.17
C ASP A 489 -65.35 9.83 25.17
N PRO A 490 -65.26 9.37 26.44
CA PRO A 490 -66.25 9.68 27.46
C PRO A 490 -66.39 11.18 27.77
N THR A 491 -65.41 12.00 27.37
CA THR A 491 -65.40 13.45 27.60
C THR A 491 -65.94 14.25 26.42
N ALA A 492 -66.29 13.59 25.30
CA ALA A 492 -66.85 14.24 24.12
C ALA A 492 -68.12 15.08 24.40
N PRO A 493 -69.09 14.62 25.21
CA PRO A 493 -70.28 15.42 25.55
C PRO A 493 -69.93 16.71 26.28
N GLU A 494 -68.99 16.64 27.24
CA GLU A 494 -68.53 17.82 27.99
C GLU A 494 -67.88 18.83 27.07
N ARG A 495 -66.92 18.40 26.22
CA ARG A 495 -66.24 19.31 25.30
C ARG A 495 -67.18 19.95 24.30
N ALA A 496 -68.17 19.21 23.81
CA ALA A 496 -69.19 19.75 22.91
C ALA A 496 -70.05 20.83 23.60
N VAL A 497 -70.44 20.62 24.86
CA VAL A 497 -71.19 21.59 25.66
C VAL A 497 -70.36 22.85 25.92
N THR A 498 -69.11 22.70 26.36
CA THR A 498 -68.20 23.84 26.56
C THR A 498 -67.98 24.58 25.23
N CYS A 499 -67.87 23.86 24.11
CA CYS A 499 -67.68 24.45 22.77
C CYS A 499 -68.90 25.25 22.34
N ALA A 500 -70.11 24.72 22.56
CA ALA A 500 -71.35 25.46 22.31
C ALA A 500 -71.38 26.80 23.08
N ARG A 501 -70.99 26.81 24.36
CA ARG A 501 -70.94 28.04 25.17
C ARG A 501 -69.88 29.01 24.65
N ALA A 502 -68.70 28.50 24.31
CA ALA A 502 -67.61 29.28 23.74
C ALA A 502 -67.99 29.89 22.37
N MET A 503 -68.72 29.17 21.53
CA MET A 503 -69.24 29.68 20.25
C MET A 503 -70.19 30.85 20.45
N ILE A 504 -71.11 30.75 21.43
CA ILE A 504 -72.01 31.85 21.78
C ILE A 504 -71.21 33.06 22.29
N ALA A 505 -70.21 32.85 23.14
CA ALA A 505 -69.35 33.92 23.64
C ALA A 505 -68.56 34.61 22.52
N GLU A 506 -67.91 33.83 21.65
CA GLU A 506 -67.14 34.34 20.52
C GLU A 506 -68.03 35.09 19.53
N ARG A 507 -69.25 34.60 19.25
CA ARG A 507 -70.21 35.31 18.38
C ARG A 507 -70.63 36.66 18.98
N LYS A 508 -70.79 36.76 20.30
CA LYS A 508 -71.03 38.05 20.97
C LYS A 508 -69.85 39.00 20.78
N VAL A 509 -68.62 38.51 20.93
CA VAL A 509 -67.39 39.31 20.72
C VAL A 509 -67.32 39.81 19.28
N LEU A 510 -67.55 38.93 18.29
CA LEU A 510 -67.60 39.34 16.87
C LEU A 510 -68.69 40.37 16.59
N ASN A 511 -69.88 40.23 17.19
CA ASN A 511 -70.95 41.22 17.06
C ASN A 511 -70.52 42.59 17.58
N MET A 512 -69.84 42.63 18.74
CA MET A 512 -69.30 43.86 19.31
C MET A 512 -68.22 44.49 18.43
N MET A 513 -67.32 43.69 17.86
CA MET A 513 -66.23 44.20 17.01
C MET A 513 -66.73 44.68 15.63
N THR A 514 -67.69 43.99 15.04
CA THR A 514 -68.19 44.30 13.69
C THR A 514 -69.36 45.28 13.67
N GLY A 515 -69.98 45.55 14.82
CA GLY A 515 -71.20 46.35 14.93
C GLY A 515 -72.44 45.67 14.33
N ARG A 516 -72.38 44.35 14.08
CA ARG A 516 -73.47 43.57 13.50
C ARG A 516 -74.19 42.77 14.57
N GLU A 517 -75.51 42.65 14.45
CA GLU A 517 -76.31 41.80 15.33
C GLU A 517 -76.61 40.44 14.67
N ILE A 518 -75.61 39.56 14.67
CA ILE A 518 -75.75 38.19 14.13
C ILE A 518 -76.03 37.23 15.27
N ASN A 519 -77.22 36.64 15.25
CA ASN A 519 -77.61 35.63 16.22
C ASN A 519 -77.37 34.23 15.67
N VAL A 520 -76.94 33.29 16.51
CA VAL A 520 -76.79 31.88 16.14
C VAL A 520 -77.63 31.01 17.06
N GLY A 521 -78.01 29.82 16.62
CA GLY A 521 -78.63 28.80 17.45
C GLY A 521 -77.78 27.54 17.41
N VAL A 522 -77.60 26.89 18.57
CA VAL A 522 -76.76 25.71 18.71
C VAL A 522 -77.60 24.52 19.16
N GLY A 523 -77.42 23.38 18.52
CA GLY A 523 -78.01 22.11 18.89
C GLY A 523 -76.94 21.06 19.14
N VAL A 524 -77.00 20.36 20.27
CA VAL A 524 -76.03 19.32 20.64
C VAL A 524 -76.77 18.03 20.97
N ALA A 525 -76.30 16.90 20.45
CA ALA A 525 -76.85 15.59 20.82
C ALA A 525 -75.75 14.53 20.89
N THR A 526 -75.95 13.55 21.78
CA THR A 526 -74.98 12.48 22.06
C THR A 526 -75.62 11.13 21.78
N GLY A 527 -74.89 10.23 21.12
CA GLY A 527 -75.36 8.87 20.87
C GLY A 527 -74.37 8.03 20.08
N GLU A 528 -74.73 6.77 19.84
CA GLU A 528 -73.97 5.91 18.94
C GLU A 528 -74.20 6.32 17.48
N MET A 529 -73.11 6.62 16.79
CA MET A 529 -73.13 7.07 15.40
C MET A 529 -71.99 6.41 14.62
N LEU A 530 -72.11 6.36 13.29
CA LEU A 530 -71.09 5.83 12.40
C LEU A 530 -70.23 6.99 11.87
N ALA A 531 -68.92 6.98 12.13
CA ALA A 531 -67.97 7.92 11.58
C ALA A 531 -67.08 7.25 10.52
N GLY A 532 -67.02 7.82 9.32
CA GLY A 532 -66.19 7.25 8.26
C GLY A 532 -66.32 7.92 6.90
N PHE A 533 -65.70 7.34 5.88
CA PHE A 533 -65.74 7.85 4.52
C PHE A 533 -66.95 7.30 3.78
N MET A 534 -67.74 8.20 3.19
CA MET A 534 -68.95 7.89 2.43
C MET A 534 -68.94 8.59 1.08
N GLY A 535 -69.70 8.04 0.13
CA GLY A 535 -69.79 8.56 -1.23
C GLY A 535 -69.56 7.46 -2.26
N SER A 536 -68.81 7.77 -3.31
CA SER A 536 -68.42 6.84 -4.36
C SER A 536 -66.91 6.62 -4.35
N GLU A 537 -66.42 5.63 -5.09
CA GLU A 537 -64.98 5.34 -5.23
C GLU A 537 -64.17 6.58 -5.62
N ASP A 538 -64.73 7.43 -6.50
CA ASP A 538 -64.07 8.66 -6.97
C ASP A 538 -64.35 9.91 -6.12
N ARG A 539 -65.22 9.83 -5.10
CA ARG A 539 -65.61 10.99 -4.28
C ARG A 539 -65.96 10.56 -2.86
N LEU A 540 -64.96 10.68 -1.99
CA LEU A 540 -65.06 10.35 -0.58
C LEU A 540 -65.25 11.62 0.25
N ASN A 541 -66.27 11.61 1.11
CA ASN A 541 -66.44 12.60 2.16
C ASN A 541 -66.39 11.88 3.50
N PHE A 542 -65.51 12.32 4.40
CA PHE A 542 -65.64 11.92 5.80
C PHE A 542 -66.94 12.52 6.34
N THR A 543 -67.73 11.72 7.05
CA THR A 543 -68.91 12.21 7.76
C THR A 543 -69.39 11.29 8.85
N VAL A 544 -70.27 11.82 9.70
CA VAL A 544 -70.97 11.09 10.74
C VAL A 544 -72.44 10.92 10.40
N ILE A 545 -72.93 9.68 10.47
CA ILE A 545 -74.35 9.36 10.29
C ILE A 545 -74.88 8.62 11.51
N GLY A 546 -76.04 9.06 11.99
CA GLY A 546 -76.78 8.38 13.04
C GLY A 546 -77.95 9.22 13.54
N GLN A 547 -78.75 8.64 14.42
CA GLN A 547 -79.91 9.32 15.00
C GLN A 547 -79.51 10.56 15.82
N GLY A 548 -78.38 10.50 16.53
CA GLY A 548 -77.83 11.64 17.28
C GLY A 548 -77.52 12.86 16.39
N ALA A 549 -76.87 12.66 15.24
CA ALA A 549 -76.57 13.74 14.29
C ALA A 549 -77.86 14.39 13.77
N ASN A 550 -78.88 13.58 13.46
CA ASN A 550 -80.19 14.09 13.04
C ASN A 550 -80.87 14.87 14.17
N LEU A 551 -80.81 14.38 15.42
CA LEU A 551 -81.38 15.07 16.58
C LEU A 551 -80.71 16.42 16.81
N ALA A 552 -79.37 16.48 16.83
CA ALA A 552 -78.61 17.73 17.00
C ALA A 552 -78.98 18.79 15.94
N SER A 553 -79.12 18.38 14.66
CA SER A 553 -79.54 19.29 13.58
C SER A 553 -80.95 19.85 13.81
N ARG A 554 -81.88 19.01 14.29
CA ARG A 554 -83.24 19.46 14.60
C ARG A 554 -83.29 20.37 15.83
N LEU A 555 -82.53 20.06 16.88
CA LEU A 555 -82.37 20.93 18.05
C LEU A 555 -81.82 22.30 17.64
N CYS A 556 -80.81 22.33 16.76
CA CYS A 556 -80.28 23.57 16.23
C CYS A 556 -81.32 24.37 15.43
N THR A 557 -82.22 23.69 14.69
CA THR A 557 -83.31 24.35 13.95
C THR A 557 -84.29 25.07 14.88
N VAL A 558 -84.65 24.44 16.02
CA VAL A 558 -85.63 25.00 16.96
C VAL A 558 -85.01 25.91 18.03
N ALA A 559 -83.68 25.93 18.14
CA ALA A 559 -82.96 26.84 19.02
C ALA A 559 -83.24 28.31 18.67
N GLY A 560 -83.54 29.11 19.70
CA GLY A 560 -83.75 30.55 19.57
C GLY A 560 -82.46 31.34 19.29
N PRO A 561 -82.57 32.68 19.14
CA PRO A 561 -81.41 33.55 19.02
C PRO A 561 -80.48 33.45 20.23
N MET A 562 -79.22 33.10 19.98
CA MET A 562 -78.18 32.90 20.99
C MET A 562 -78.51 31.81 22.01
N ASP A 563 -79.31 30.83 21.60
CA ASP A 563 -79.77 29.71 22.42
C ASP A 563 -78.97 28.43 22.15
N ILE A 564 -78.83 27.60 23.18
CA ILE A 564 -78.16 26.30 23.10
C ILE A 564 -79.12 25.24 23.61
N LEU A 565 -79.52 24.32 22.73
CA LEU A 565 -80.39 23.19 23.07
C LEU A 565 -79.63 21.88 23.01
N VAL A 566 -79.85 21.04 24.02
CA VAL A 566 -79.20 19.72 24.14
C VAL A 566 -80.23 18.63 24.40
N ASP A 567 -79.92 17.40 23.98
CA ASP A 567 -80.70 16.20 24.30
C ASP A 567 -80.42 15.71 25.74
N GLU A 568 -81.24 14.76 26.19
CA GLU A 568 -81.11 14.13 27.50
C GLU A 568 -79.74 13.46 27.69
N ALA A 569 -79.28 12.70 26.68
CA ALA A 569 -78.00 11.99 26.75
C ALA A 569 -76.81 12.94 26.96
N THR A 570 -76.77 14.08 26.25
CA THR A 570 -75.73 15.09 26.46
C THR A 570 -75.86 15.76 27.83
N CYS A 571 -77.10 16.05 28.26
CA CYS A 571 -77.39 16.65 29.56
C CYS A 571 -76.89 15.79 30.73
N GLU A 572 -77.10 14.46 30.67
CA GLU A 572 -76.66 13.53 31.71
C GLU A 572 -75.13 13.33 31.71
N ALA A 573 -74.55 13.18 30.51
CA ALA A 573 -73.14 12.86 30.34
C ALA A 573 -72.21 14.05 30.62
N ALA A 574 -72.62 15.27 30.28
CA ALA A 574 -71.86 16.49 30.54
C ALA A 574 -72.11 17.01 31.97
N ARG A 575 -71.04 17.38 32.70
CA ARG A 575 -71.13 18.02 34.02
C ARG A 575 -71.84 19.36 33.92
N GLU A 576 -71.48 20.16 32.93
CA GLU A 576 -72.16 21.44 32.64
C GLU A 576 -73.56 21.21 32.08
N GLY A 577 -73.77 20.11 31.36
CA GLY A 577 -75.07 19.62 30.89
C GLY A 577 -76.12 19.53 32.00
N ARG A 578 -75.72 19.02 33.16
CA ARG A 578 -76.62 18.86 34.33
C ARG A 578 -77.15 20.17 34.93
N SER A 579 -76.61 21.32 34.52
CA SER A 579 -77.12 22.65 34.90
C SER A 579 -78.16 23.20 33.91
N ALA A 580 -78.46 22.48 32.83
CA ALA A 580 -79.42 22.87 31.82
C ALA A 580 -80.86 22.90 32.34
N GLU A 581 -81.63 23.85 31.86
CA GLU A 581 -83.03 24.03 32.21
C GLU A 581 -83.90 23.08 31.36
N PRO A 582 -84.68 22.17 31.97
CA PRO A 582 -85.56 21.28 31.22
C PRO A 582 -86.68 22.08 30.56
N LEU A 583 -86.90 21.85 29.26
CA LEU A 583 -88.01 22.42 28.51
C LEU A 583 -89.17 21.41 28.42
N PRO A 584 -90.41 21.86 28.16
CA PRO A 584 -91.51 20.95 27.84
C PRO A 584 -91.11 20.04 26.68
N PRO A 585 -91.35 18.72 26.77
CA PRO A 585 -91.04 17.79 25.69
C PRO A 585 -91.66 18.27 24.38
N MET A 586 -90.87 18.26 23.31
CA MET A 586 -91.27 18.84 22.03
C MET A 586 -91.38 17.80 20.93
N GLU A 587 -92.33 18.03 20.02
CA GLU A 587 -92.43 17.27 18.78
C GLU A 587 -91.29 17.67 17.85
N ILE A 588 -90.31 16.78 17.69
CA ILE A 588 -89.20 16.98 16.78
C ILE A 588 -89.47 16.23 15.48
N LYS A 589 -89.45 16.97 14.36
CA LYS A 589 -89.70 16.41 13.03
C LYS A 589 -88.74 15.24 12.72
N GLY A 590 -89.31 14.05 12.52
CA GLY A 590 -88.58 12.82 12.22
C GLY A 590 -88.43 11.85 13.40
N PHE A 591 -88.94 12.22 14.58
CA PHE A 591 -89.01 11.36 15.77
C PHE A 591 -90.48 11.07 16.09
N SER A 592 -90.79 9.83 16.47
CA SER A 592 -92.16 9.38 16.81
C SER A 592 -92.59 9.80 18.20
N ASP A 593 -91.64 9.94 19.14
CA ASP A 593 -91.89 10.28 20.53
C ASP A 593 -91.51 11.73 20.81
N LEU A 594 -92.16 12.34 21.81
CA LEU A 594 -91.76 13.65 22.33
C LEU A 594 -90.34 13.55 22.88
N GLN A 595 -89.46 14.43 22.40
CA GLN A 595 -88.06 14.43 22.80
C GLN A 595 -87.87 15.32 24.03
N ALA A 596 -87.14 14.83 25.03
CA ALA A 596 -86.70 15.64 26.16
C ALA A 596 -85.59 16.58 25.69
N VAL A 597 -85.81 17.88 25.88
CA VAL A 597 -84.90 18.95 25.43
C VAL A 597 -84.54 19.82 26.60
N TYR A 598 -83.26 20.18 26.68
CA TYR A 598 -82.71 20.99 27.76
C TYR A 598 -82.05 22.23 27.18
N ARG A 599 -82.25 23.37 27.83
CA ARG A 599 -81.62 24.64 27.46
C ARG A 599 -80.40 24.89 28.34
N LEU A 600 -79.23 25.05 27.72
CA LEU A 600 -78.02 25.47 28.42
C LEU A 600 -78.00 26.98 28.59
N ARG A 601 -77.74 27.45 29.81
CA ARG A 601 -77.53 28.89 30.05
C ARG A 601 -76.14 29.31 29.57
N PRO A 602 -76.02 30.41 28.80
CA PRO A 602 -74.72 30.99 28.49
C PRO A 602 -73.97 31.32 29.79
N GLU A 603 -72.66 31.07 29.85
CA GLU A 603 -71.85 31.50 30.99
C GLU A 603 -71.96 33.01 31.18
N VAL A 604 -72.35 33.44 32.39
CA VAL A 604 -72.07 34.79 32.83
C VAL A 604 -70.61 34.77 33.26
N VAL A 605 -69.71 35.30 32.41
CA VAL A 605 -68.32 35.53 32.82
C VAL A 605 -68.37 36.51 33.99
N SER A 606 -68.12 36.01 35.20
CA SER A 606 -67.88 36.84 36.37
C SER A 606 -66.58 37.60 36.11
N GLU A 607 -66.65 38.92 36.02
CA GLU A 607 -65.48 39.80 36.11
C GLU A 607 -64.82 39.59 37.49
N ASN A 608 -63.89 38.63 37.59
CA ASN A 608 -63.05 38.47 38.77
C ASN A 608 -61.59 38.80 38.44
N GLU A 609 -61.01 39.53 39.38
CA GLU A 609 -59.72 40.22 39.43
C GLU A 609 -58.51 39.45 38.86
N PRO A 610 -57.49 40.17 38.34
CA PRO A 610 -56.29 39.55 37.79
C PRO A 610 -55.46 38.88 38.90
N SER A 611 -55.34 37.55 38.82
CA SER A 611 -54.43 36.77 39.66
C SER A 611 -52.97 36.95 39.24
N ASP A 612 -52.10 37.12 40.24
CA ASP A 612 -50.64 37.18 40.19
C ASP A 612 -49.97 36.30 39.12
N ARG A 613 -49.08 36.90 38.33
CA ARG A 613 -48.09 36.18 37.52
C ARG A 613 -46.87 35.81 38.40
N PRO A 614 -46.36 34.57 38.36
CA PRO A 614 -45.06 34.28 38.93
C PRO A 614 -43.94 34.78 38.00
N SER A 615 -42.96 35.44 38.60
CA SER A 615 -41.74 35.94 37.98
C SER A 615 -40.85 34.80 37.44
N THR A 616 -40.38 34.96 36.20
CA THR A 616 -39.33 34.13 35.60
C THR A 616 -37.97 34.74 35.98
N PRO A 617 -36.97 33.96 36.44
CA PRO A 617 -35.63 34.49 36.71
C PRO A 617 -34.80 34.58 35.42
N ALA A 618 -33.90 35.57 35.40
CA ALA A 618 -33.00 35.95 34.31
C ALA A 618 -31.82 34.98 34.10
#